data_AF-A0A9C9GZ19-F1
#
_entry.id   AF-A0A9C9GZ19-F1
#
_cell.length_a   1.000
_cell.length_b   1.000
_cell.length_c   1.000
_cell.angle_alpha   90.00
_cell.angle_beta   90.00
_cell.angle_gamma   90.00
#
_symmetry.space_group_name_H-M   'P 1'
#
loop_
_entity.id
_entity.type
_entity.pdbx_description
1 polymer ?
#
loop_
_entity_poly.entity_id
_entity_poly.type
_entity_poly.pdbx_seq_one_letter_code
_entity_poly.pdbx_strand_id
1 'polypeptide(L)' 'MKIEGAFSQAVTGIQRGLSSARENAAKIASADSGNPADLVEPMIGLKLDKLQVQASVEVLKAADEMIGALFDEKT' A
#
# COMPACT_ATOMS: atom_id res chain seq x y z
N MET A 1 -15.18 3.55 -16.16
CA MET A 1 -14.96 2.16 -16.66
C MET A 1 -14.46 1.26 -15.52
N LYS A 2 -14.59 -0.08 -15.58
CA LYS A 2 -14.14 -0.98 -14.48
C LYS A 2 -12.63 -0.88 -14.20
N ILE A 3 -11.82 -0.72 -15.25
CA ILE A 3 -10.36 -0.58 -15.17
C ILE A 3 -9.95 0.73 -14.50
N GLU A 4 -10.58 1.85 -14.89
CA GLU A 4 -10.42 3.15 -14.25
C GLU A 4 -10.77 3.11 -12.74
N GLY A 5 -11.83 2.38 -12.39
CA GLY A 5 -12.18 2.12 -10.99
C GLY A 5 -11.08 1.38 -10.24
N ALA A 6 -10.53 0.30 -10.81
CA ALA A 6 -9.43 -0.46 -10.22
C ALA A 6 -8.16 0.40 -10.05
N PHE A 7 -7.81 1.22 -11.05
CA PHE A 7 -6.68 2.15 -10.99
C PHE A 7 -6.85 3.17 -9.85
N SER A 8 -8.01 3.82 -9.77
CA SER A 8 -8.30 4.80 -8.70
C SER A 8 -8.25 4.17 -7.31
N GLN A 9 -8.77 2.95 -7.15
CA GLN A 9 -8.73 2.23 -5.88
C GLN A 9 -7.30 1.80 -5.51
N ALA A 10 -6.50 1.38 -6.49
CA ALA A 10 -5.09 1.05 -6.28
C ALA A 10 -4.29 2.25 -5.78
N VAL A 11 -4.42 3.41 -6.44
CA VAL A 11 -3.76 4.66 -6.00
C VAL A 11 -4.21 5.06 -4.59
N THR A 12 -5.52 4.98 -4.32
CA THR A 12 -6.07 5.27 -2.98
C THR A 12 -5.52 4.30 -1.92
N GLY A 13 -5.41 3.01 -2.25
CA GLY A 13 -4.84 1.98 -1.38
C GLY A 13 -3.36 2.23 -1.05
N ILE A 14 -2.57 2.62 -2.06
CA ILE A 14 -1.16 3.01 -1.88
C ILE A 14 -1.05 4.21 -0.93
N GLN A 15 -1.84 5.26 -1.16
CA GLN A 15 -1.82 6.47 -0.33
C GLN A 15 -2.20 6.18 1.13
N ARG A 16 -3.25 5.38 1.34
CA ARG A 16 -3.69 4.97 2.69
C ARG A 16 -2.63 4.13 3.39
N GLY A 17 -2.09 3.12 2.71
CA GLY A 17 -1.03 2.27 3.26
C GLY A 17 0.22 3.07 3.62
N LEU A 18 0.61 4.04 2.79
CA LEU A 18 1.76 4.91 3.08
C LEU A 18 1.49 5.86 4.27
N SER A 19 0.26 6.38 4.40
CA SER A 19 -0.12 7.20 5.55
C SER A 19 -0.06 6.40 6.86
N SER A 20 -0.63 5.19 6.86
CA SER A 20 -0.59 4.27 8.01
C SER A 20 0.84 3.86 8.36
N ALA A 21 1.66 3.54 7.35
CA ALA A 21 3.07 3.22 7.54
C ALA A 21 3.85 4.37 8.22
N ARG A 22 3.58 5.62 7.83
CA ARG A 22 4.20 6.80 8.47
C ARG A 22 3.78 6.92 9.93
N GLU A 23 2.52 6.67 10.24
CA GLU A 23 2.02 6.70 11.62
C GLU A 23 2.69 5.61 12.48
N ASN A 24 2.73 4.37 12.00
CA ASN A 24 3.39 3.26 12.71
C ASN A 24 4.89 3.48 12.86
N ALA A 25 5.56 4.03 11.84
CA ALA A 25 6.97 4.41 11.93
C ALA A 25 7.19 5.52 12.97
N ALA A 26 6.30 6.50 13.06
CA ALA A 26 6.39 7.55 14.09
C ALA A 26 6.22 6.97 15.50
N LYS A 27 5.28 6.05 15.70
CA LYS A 27 5.09 5.33 16.98
C LYS A 27 6.35 4.58 17.39
N ILE A 28 6.99 3.85 16.46
CA ILE A 28 8.26 3.15 16.70
C ILE A 28 9.36 4.14 17.10
N ALA A 29 9.49 5.27 16.39
CA ALA A 29 10.51 6.27 16.66
C ALA A 29 10.31 6.98 18.01
N SER A 30 9.06 7.11 18.47
CA SER A 30 8.71 7.75 19.74
C SER A 30 8.68 6.79 20.93
N ALA A 31 8.72 5.47 20.70
CA ALA A 31 8.62 4.49 21.76
C ALA A 31 9.85 4.58 22.68
N ASP A 32 9.62 4.72 23.98
CA ASP A 32 10.68 4.70 24.97
C ASP A 32 11.20 3.27 25.14
N SER A 33 12.52 3.13 25.20
CA SER A 33 13.26 1.85 25.21
C SER A 33 12.95 0.91 26.39
N GLY A 34 12.13 1.36 27.35
CA GLY A 34 11.82 0.64 28.58
C GLY A 34 10.80 -0.49 28.46
N ASN A 35 9.93 -0.49 27.44
CA ASN A 35 8.88 -1.51 27.27
C ASN A 35 8.79 -2.05 25.83
N PRO A 36 9.34 -3.25 25.57
CA PRO A 36 9.29 -3.88 24.25
C PRO A 36 7.87 -4.08 23.70
N ALA A 37 6.85 -4.18 24.57
CA ALA A 37 5.46 -4.35 24.12
C ALA A 37 4.96 -3.15 23.31
N ASP A 38 5.45 -1.94 23.61
CA ASP A 38 5.05 -0.70 22.92
C ASP A 38 5.63 -0.61 21.50
N LEU A 39 6.60 -1.48 21.16
CA LEU A 39 7.20 -1.60 19.83
C LEU A 39 6.55 -2.71 18.99
N VAL A 40 6.04 -3.78 19.61
CA VAL A 40 5.53 -4.96 18.89
C VAL A 40 4.36 -4.60 17.99
N GLU A 41 3.34 -3.92 18.53
CA GLU A 41 2.15 -3.53 17.77
C GLU A 41 2.48 -2.64 16.57
N PRO A 42 3.20 -1.50 16.72
CA PRO A 42 3.48 -0.64 15.57
C PRO A 42 4.46 -1.29 14.58
N MET A 43 5.35 -2.20 15.00
CA MET A 43 6.18 -2.97 14.05
C MET A 43 5.36 -3.94 13.19
N ILE A 44 4.40 -4.65 13.79
CA ILE A 44 3.48 -5.52 13.04
C ILE A 44 2.59 -4.66 12.13
N GLY A 45 2.06 -3.55 12.65
CA GLY A 45 1.30 -2.57 11.87
C GLY A 45 2.06 -2.09 10.64
N LEU A 46 3.30 -1.64 10.80
CA LEU A 46 4.16 -1.20 9.70
C LEU A 46 4.40 -2.30 8.65
N LYS A 47 4.52 -3.57 9.08
CA LYS A 47 4.66 -4.71 8.16
C LYS A 47 3.36 -4.97 7.38
N LEU A 48 2.21 -4.84 8.03
CA LEU A 48 0.90 -4.96 7.37
C LEU A 48 0.69 -3.80 6.38
N ASP A 49 1.08 -2.59 6.73
CA ASP A 49 1.01 -1.43 5.83
C ASP A 49 1.85 -1.64 4.57
N LYS A 50 3.05 -2.20 4.72
CA LYS A 50 3.90 -2.58 3.58
C LYS A 50 3.18 -3.58 2.67
N LEU A 51 2.56 -4.62 3.23
CA LEU A 51 1.82 -5.62 2.46
C LEU A 51 0.62 -4.98 1.73
N GLN A 52 -0.10 -4.06 2.38
CA GLN A 52 -1.22 -3.33 1.78
C GLN A 52 -0.77 -2.48 0.58
N VAL A 53 0.35 -1.76 0.73
CA VAL A 53 0.91 -0.97 -0.39
C VAL A 53 1.32 -1.90 -1.53
N GLN A 54 2.01 -3.00 -1.24
CA GLN A 54 2.43 -3.98 -2.25
C GLN A 54 1.24 -4.57 -3.00
N ALA A 55 0.18 -4.99 -2.29
CA ALA A 55 -1.03 -5.49 -2.91
C ALA A 55 -1.69 -4.43 -3.82
N SER A 56 -1.74 -3.18 -3.37
CA SER A 56 -2.30 -2.08 -4.15
C SER A 56 -1.45 -1.78 -5.40
N VAL A 57 -0.13 -1.91 -5.32
CA VAL A 57 0.78 -1.80 -6.48
C VAL A 57 0.55 -2.92 -7.48
N GLU A 58 0.31 -4.16 -7.04
CA GLU A 58 0.00 -5.26 -7.98
C GLU A 58 -1.34 -5.03 -8.70
N VAL A 59 -2.36 -4.48 -8.03
CA VAL A 59 -3.61 -4.08 -8.69
C VAL A 59 -3.37 -2.96 -9.70
N LEU A 60 -2.50 -1.99 -9.38
CA LEU A 60 -2.13 -0.91 -10.29
C LEU A 60 -1.46 -1.46 -11.57
N LYS A 61 -0.50 -2.39 -11.42
CA LYS A 61 0.18 -3.04 -12.55
C LYS A 61 -0.81 -3.83 -13.41
N ALA A 62 -1.68 -4.61 -12.79
CA ALA A 62 -2.69 -5.37 -13.53
C ALA A 62 -3.63 -4.43 -14.31
N ALA A 63 -4.00 -3.27 -13.74
CA ALA A 63 -4.78 -2.27 -14.44
C ALA A 63 -4.00 -1.67 -15.63
N ASP A 64 -2.71 -1.37 -15.47
CA ASP A 64 -1.83 -0.87 -16.52
C ASP A 64 -1.66 -1.90 -17.67
N GLU A 65 -1.41 -3.17 -17.34
CA GLU A 65 -1.31 -4.28 -18.31
C GLU A 65 -2.62 -4.46 -19.11
N MET A 66 -3.77 -4.39 -18.44
CA MET A 66 -5.07 -4.46 -19.14
C MET A 66 -5.27 -3.28 -20.10
N ILE A 67 -4.83 -2.08 -19.72
CA ILE A 67 -4.90 -0.90 -20.60
C ILE A 67 -3.98 -1.10 -21.80
N GLY A 68 -2.74 -1.53 -21.57
CA GLY A 68 -1.76 -1.83 -22.62
C GLY A 68 -2.26 -2.87 -23.61
N ALA A 69 -2.80 -3.98 -23.12
CA ALA A 69 -3.34 -5.06 -23.96
C ALA A 69 -4.47 -4.58 -24.90
N LEU A 70 -5.33 -3.65 -24.44
CA LEU A 70 -6.39 -3.06 -25.28
C LEU A 70 -5.83 -2.19 -26.41
N PHE A 71 -4.66 -1.58 -26.22
CA PHE A 71 -4.00 -0.78 -27.25
C PHE A 71 -3.19 -1.65 -28.21
N ASP A 72 -2.48 -2.67 -27.70
CA ASP A 72 -1.69 -3.59 -28.51
C ASP A 72 -2.57 -4.40 -29.47
N GLU A 73 -3.77 -4.84 -29.07
CA GLU A 73 -4.71 -5.58 -29.94
C GLU A 73 -5.19 -4.77 -31.17
N LYS A 74 -5.07 -3.44 -31.12
CA LYS A 74 -5.45 -2.55 -32.23
C LYS A 74 -4.33 -2.27 -33.23
N THR A 75 -3.11 -2.77 -33.01
CA THR A 75 -1.92 -2.51 -33.86
C THR A 75 -1.41 -3.78 -34.50
#